data_AF-K2G6Z7-F1
#
_entry.id   AF-K2G6Z7-F1
#
_cell.length_a   1.000
_cell.length_b   1.000
_cell.length_c   1.000
_cell.angle_alpha   90.00
_cell.angle_beta   90.00
_cell.angle_gamma   90.00
#
_symmetry.space_group_name_H-M   'P 1'
#
loop_
_entity.id
_entity.type
_entity.pdbx_description
1 polymer ?
#
loop_
_entity_poly.entity_id
_entity_poly.type
_entity_poly.pdbx_seq_one_letter_code
_entity_poly.pdbx_strand_id
1 'polypeptide(L)'
;MQPFTNVDYLPLPAPGQVSSYASQLSGNFQAIQIGAGAKSYKADRTGIWMGANTFAEAPFSVDMQGNIWANSIVIAGLSGSVIASSIDANGNFVKQLISSSLDTQSKLILGEFTFSGSGALAIKTDASNGLWISPTGILAKKAGATTFAIDSAGNATFSGTISAATMNGGSINGGTITGAYIQTAATGARVILSGTQILFYVDGDYKGSIAPDTANSMLYSSASNHLFFGAGGAGLATLNTDGLTMHGGRSLYLQGGQKIKFSDGPEIVDVGYALQFNTDLIPSSDEGRNCGTAARKWNEVRADKFWQSSNTNGSRQVHDFAYIEMGLLDPAFLKKIQKKNKGMQMANGYMEGLVLPFKKGTVLKWGNKGLMASIQKSDFAVAIADEHGLPIVLGAEPVRVIGRAKIGDAIVPSDVKGLACAIGIGEVMPGQSVIGRCLVNKTSSRESLTMVMIKF
;
A
#
# COMPACT_ATOMS: atom_id res chain seq x y z
N MET A 1 -100.84 -0.93 75.28
CA MET A 1 -101.54 -2.21 75.04
C MET A 1 -100.51 -3.32 75.00
N GLN A 2 -100.52 -4.23 75.97
CA GLN A 2 -99.68 -5.42 75.94
C GLN A 2 -100.32 -6.43 74.98
N PRO A 3 -99.67 -6.82 73.86
CA PRO A 3 -100.29 -7.66 72.84
C PRO A 3 -100.41 -9.15 73.23
N PHE A 4 -100.08 -9.52 74.47
CA PHE A 4 -99.99 -10.94 74.89
C PHE A 4 -100.74 -11.26 76.20
N THR A 5 -101.71 -10.43 76.62
CA THR A 5 -102.45 -10.67 77.87
C THR A 5 -103.68 -11.58 77.74
N ASN A 6 -103.93 -12.17 76.57
CA ASN A 6 -105.03 -13.12 76.35
C ASN A 6 -104.66 -14.17 75.28
N VAL A 7 -103.61 -14.95 75.54
CA VAL A 7 -103.35 -16.15 74.73
C VAL A 7 -103.86 -17.35 75.53
N ASP A 8 -104.93 -17.98 75.05
CA ASP A 8 -105.52 -19.15 75.68
C ASP A 8 -104.47 -20.26 75.83
N TYR A 9 -104.26 -20.70 77.07
CA TYR A 9 -103.36 -21.80 77.40
C TYR A 9 -104.05 -23.11 77.01
N LEU A 10 -103.87 -23.55 75.76
CA LEU A 10 -104.31 -24.87 75.34
C LEU A 10 -103.32 -25.92 75.88
N PRO A 11 -103.74 -26.87 76.73
CA PRO A 11 -102.85 -27.90 77.25
C PRO A 11 -102.31 -28.77 76.11
N LEU A 12 -101.02 -29.10 76.18
CA LEU A 12 -100.38 -30.03 75.25
C LEU A 12 -101.13 -31.38 75.26
N PRO A 13 -101.56 -31.92 74.10
CA PRO A 13 -102.24 -33.20 74.04
C PRO A 13 -101.33 -34.33 74.54
N ALA A 14 -101.93 -35.31 75.21
CA ALA A 14 -101.22 -36.42 75.83
C ALA A 14 -100.34 -37.20 74.82
N PRO A 15 -99.19 -37.78 75.26
CA PRO A 15 -98.31 -38.55 74.40
C PRO A 15 -99.05 -39.70 73.71
N GLY A 16 -99.15 -39.66 72.37
CA GLY A 16 -99.80 -40.69 71.56
C GLY A 16 -100.93 -40.20 70.63
N GLN A 17 -101.36 -38.94 70.71
CA GLN A 17 -102.39 -38.33 69.85
C GLN A 17 -101.80 -37.39 68.77
N VAL A 18 -100.58 -37.64 68.29
CA VAL A 18 -99.95 -36.81 67.26
C VAL A 18 -99.92 -37.55 65.92
N SER A 19 -101.08 -37.64 65.27
CA SER A 19 -101.11 -37.64 63.81
C SER A 19 -101.84 -36.37 63.38
N SER A 20 -101.15 -35.55 62.59
CA SER A 20 -101.70 -34.46 61.75
C SER A 20 -101.97 -33.05 62.31
N TYR A 21 -101.33 -32.59 63.40
CA TYR A 21 -101.16 -31.12 63.57
C TYR A 21 -99.90 -30.58 62.87
N ALA A 22 -98.88 -31.42 62.68
CA ALA A 22 -97.73 -31.08 61.85
C ALA A 22 -98.09 -30.97 60.35
N SER A 23 -99.15 -31.63 59.89
CA SER A 23 -99.57 -31.57 58.47
C SER A 23 -100.50 -30.39 58.14
N GLN A 24 -101.01 -29.65 59.14
CA GLN A 24 -101.78 -28.41 58.93
C GLN A 24 -100.89 -27.16 59.01
N LEU A 25 -99.74 -27.25 59.68
CA LEU A 25 -98.65 -26.28 59.54
C LEU A 25 -97.77 -26.54 58.31
N SER A 26 -97.93 -27.68 57.62
CA SER A 26 -97.27 -27.97 56.33
C SER A 26 -98.10 -27.57 55.10
N GLY A 27 -99.21 -26.87 55.29
CA GLY A 27 -100.09 -26.44 54.20
C GLY A 27 -99.67 -25.09 53.65
N ASN A 28 -98.88 -25.07 52.57
CA ASN A 28 -98.74 -23.95 51.63
C ASN A 28 -98.87 -22.55 52.26
N PHE A 29 -97.94 -22.15 53.14
CA PHE A 29 -97.84 -20.74 53.50
C PHE A 29 -97.63 -19.95 52.21
N GLN A 30 -98.69 -19.29 51.74
CA GLN A 30 -98.64 -18.50 50.51
C GLN A 30 -97.76 -17.27 50.72
N ALA A 31 -97.76 -16.75 51.96
CA ALA A 31 -96.91 -15.66 52.41
C ALA A 31 -96.63 -15.77 53.92
N ILE A 32 -95.49 -15.25 54.34
CA ILE A 32 -95.14 -14.93 55.72
C ILE A 32 -95.10 -13.40 55.79
N GLN A 33 -95.75 -12.81 56.79
CA GLN A 33 -95.65 -11.37 57.08
C GLN A 33 -95.40 -11.16 58.57
N ILE A 34 -94.34 -10.41 58.89
CA ILE A 34 -93.98 -10.01 60.25
C ILE A 34 -94.01 -8.48 60.30
N GLY A 35 -94.93 -7.91 61.09
CA GLY A 35 -95.18 -6.47 61.15
C GLY A 35 -96.38 -6.01 60.30
N ALA A 36 -96.63 -4.71 60.26
CA ALA A 36 -97.77 -4.11 59.55
C ALA A 36 -97.35 -2.86 58.75
N GLY A 37 -98.07 -2.59 57.66
CA GLY A 37 -97.79 -1.49 56.75
C GLY A 37 -96.38 -1.56 56.15
N ALA A 38 -95.78 -0.39 55.90
CA ALA A 38 -94.43 -0.26 55.34
C ALA A 38 -93.30 -0.66 56.32
N LYS A 39 -93.60 -1.10 57.54
CA LYS A 39 -92.60 -1.63 58.49
C LYS A 39 -92.81 -3.12 58.71
N SER A 40 -92.88 -3.87 57.60
CA SER A 40 -93.04 -5.31 57.61
C SER A 40 -91.93 -6.01 56.86
N TYR A 41 -91.57 -7.20 57.34
CA TYR A 41 -90.85 -8.23 56.60
C TYR A 41 -91.90 -9.13 55.97
N LYS A 42 -91.74 -9.43 54.68
CA LYS A 42 -92.65 -10.30 53.95
C LYS A 42 -91.86 -11.30 53.11
N ALA A 43 -92.39 -12.50 52.97
CA ALA A 43 -91.86 -13.52 52.07
C ALA A 43 -93.03 -14.27 51.44
N ASP A 44 -93.08 -14.34 50.12
CA ASP A 44 -94.11 -15.08 49.37
C ASP A 44 -93.52 -15.73 48.11
N ARG A 45 -94.36 -16.11 47.14
CA ARG A 45 -93.91 -16.71 45.87
C ARG A 45 -93.13 -15.75 44.95
N THR A 46 -93.17 -14.46 45.22
CA THR A 46 -92.44 -13.41 44.49
C THR A 46 -91.02 -13.25 45.04
N GLY A 47 -90.82 -13.46 46.34
CA GLY A 47 -89.51 -13.37 46.99
C GLY A 47 -89.57 -12.94 48.45
N ILE A 48 -88.47 -12.42 48.98
CA ILE A 48 -88.32 -11.87 50.34
C ILE A 48 -88.15 -10.36 50.24
N TRP A 49 -88.92 -9.55 50.98
CA TRP A 49 -88.78 -8.10 50.97
C TRP A 49 -89.09 -7.44 52.32
N MET A 50 -88.59 -6.22 52.50
CA MET A 50 -88.77 -5.44 53.72
C MET A 50 -89.03 -3.98 53.40
N GLY A 51 -89.83 -3.31 54.25
CA GLY A 51 -89.94 -1.85 54.22
C GLY A 51 -91.05 -1.27 53.31
N ALA A 52 -91.92 -2.10 52.73
CA ALA A 52 -93.04 -1.66 51.91
C ALA A 52 -94.22 -2.65 51.92
N ASN A 53 -95.37 -2.22 51.39
CA ASN A 53 -96.56 -3.07 51.31
C ASN A 53 -96.46 -4.12 50.19
N THR A 54 -95.76 -3.81 49.11
CA THR A 54 -95.60 -4.68 47.93
C THR A 54 -94.11 -4.96 47.66
N PHE A 55 -93.82 -6.06 46.95
CA PHE A 55 -92.45 -6.43 46.57
C PHE A 55 -91.75 -5.34 45.72
N ALA A 56 -92.50 -4.72 44.79
CA ALA A 56 -91.98 -3.73 43.85
C ALA A 56 -91.61 -2.38 44.50
N GLU A 57 -92.24 -2.03 45.61
CA GLU A 57 -92.00 -0.76 46.33
C GLU A 57 -90.96 -0.92 47.45
N ALA A 58 -90.47 -2.14 47.68
CA ALA A 58 -89.64 -2.45 48.82
C ALA A 58 -88.22 -1.84 48.70
N PRO A 59 -87.73 -1.10 49.71
CA PRO A 59 -86.35 -0.61 49.73
C PRO A 59 -85.29 -1.72 49.83
N PHE A 60 -85.71 -2.94 50.16
CA PHE A 60 -84.92 -4.16 50.06
C PHE A 60 -85.82 -5.32 49.60
N SER A 61 -85.49 -6.00 48.52
CA SER A 61 -86.14 -7.21 48.06
C SER A 61 -85.18 -8.18 47.36
N VAL A 62 -85.49 -9.47 47.45
CA VAL A 62 -84.78 -10.55 46.79
C VAL A 62 -85.81 -11.46 46.13
N ASP A 63 -85.75 -11.65 44.82
CA ASP A 63 -86.68 -12.56 44.13
C ASP A 63 -86.29 -14.04 44.29
N MET A 64 -87.09 -14.92 43.71
CA MET A 64 -86.83 -16.37 43.73
C MET A 64 -85.64 -16.81 42.86
N GLN A 65 -85.11 -15.91 42.02
CA GLN A 65 -83.90 -16.13 41.22
C GLN A 65 -82.63 -15.64 41.94
N GLY A 66 -82.78 -14.94 43.08
CA GLY A 66 -81.68 -14.39 43.86
C GLY A 66 -81.25 -12.99 43.40
N ASN A 67 -82.01 -12.31 42.55
CA ASN A 67 -81.77 -10.90 42.22
C ASN A 67 -82.09 -10.03 43.43
N ILE A 68 -81.20 -9.10 43.77
CA ILE A 68 -81.32 -8.25 44.96
C ILE A 68 -81.55 -6.80 44.51
N TRP A 69 -82.63 -6.19 45.01
CA TRP A 69 -82.86 -4.74 44.94
C TRP A 69 -82.71 -4.18 46.34
N ALA A 70 -81.87 -3.16 46.49
CA ALA A 70 -81.67 -2.53 47.78
C ALA A 70 -81.25 -1.07 47.61
N ASN A 71 -81.87 -0.18 48.38
CA ASN A 71 -81.46 1.23 48.42
C ASN A 71 -80.07 1.41 49.06
N SER A 72 -79.65 0.48 49.91
CA SER A 72 -78.33 0.46 50.55
C SER A 72 -77.95 -0.96 50.94
N ILE A 73 -76.72 -1.38 50.63
CA ILE A 73 -76.13 -2.67 51.04
C ILE A 73 -74.77 -2.38 51.66
N VAL A 74 -74.52 -2.93 52.84
CA VAL A 74 -73.18 -2.97 53.45
C VAL A 74 -72.62 -4.37 53.26
N ILE A 75 -71.62 -4.53 52.39
CA ILE A 75 -70.91 -5.80 52.20
C ILE A 75 -69.68 -5.79 53.12
N ALA A 76 -69.80 -6.46 54.27
CA ALA A 76 -68.69 -6.56 55.22
C ALA A 76 -67.52 -7.37 54.63
N GLY A 77 -66.27 -6.93 54.88
CA GLY A 77 -65.05 -7.60 54.42
C GLY A 77 -64.42 -7.04 53.14
N LEU A 78 -65.12 -6.14 52.44
CA LEU A 78 -64.56 -5.31 51.36
C LEU A 78 -64.68 -3.85 51.81
N SER A 79 -63.62 -3.04 51.66
CA SER A 79 -63.76 -1.62 51.99
C SER A 79 -64.77 -0.99 51.03
N GLY A 80 -65.74 -0.22 51.55
CA GLY A 80 -66.73 0.44 50.71
C GLY A 80 -66.10 1.34 49.63
N SER A 81 -64.89 1.85 49.87
CA SER A 81 -64.08 2.58 48.89
C SER A 81 -63.62 1.72 47.70
N VAL A 82 -63.38 0.42 47.88
CA VAL A 82 -62.97 -0.50 46.80
C VAL A 82 -64.15 -0.82 45.90
N ILE A 83 -65.35 -1.05 46.45
CA ILE A 83 -66.55 -1.33 45.65
C ILE A 83 -67.00 -0.05 44.92
N ALA A 84 -67.05 1.08 45.61
CA ALA A 84 -67.48 2.35 45.03
C ALA A 84 -66.54 2.88 43.92
N SER A 85 -65.23 2.59 44.01
CA SER A 85 -64.29 2.91 42.92
C SER A 85 -64.30 1.88 41.80
N SER A 86 -64.93 0.71 42.01
CA SER A 86 -64.97 -0.38 41.04
C SER A 86 -66.23 -0.38 40.18
N ILE A 87 -67.16 0.58 40.32
CA ILE A 87 -68.40 0.68 39.53
C ILE A 87 -68.62 2.14 39.09
N ASP A 88 -68.87 2.39 37.80
CA ASP A 88 -69.10 3.74 37.27
C ASP A 88 -70.54 4.22 37.57
N ALA A 89 -70.85 5.47 37.24
CA ALA A 89 -72.19 6.04 37.46
C ALA A 89 -73.31 5.33 36.67
N ASN A 90 -72.97 4.50 35.69
CA ASN A 90 -73.90 3.71 34.89
C ASN A 90 -74.01 2.25 35.37
N GLY A 91 -73.32 1.87 36.45
CA GLY A 91 -73.35 0.50 37.00
C GLY A 91 -72.35 -0.48 36.37
N ASN A 92 -71.42 -0.01 35.52
CA ASN A 92 -70.41 -0.87 34.90
C ASN A 92 -69.21 -1.03 35.82
N PHE A 93 -68.62 -2.23 35.87
CA PHE A 93 -67.40 -2.43 36.63
C PHE A 93 -66.20 -1.64 36.05
N VAL A 94 -65.61 -0.75 36.85
CA VAL A 94 -64.41 0.08 36.60
C VAL A 94 -63.13 -0.78 36.50
N LYS A 95 -63.22 -2.09 36.24
CA LYS A 95 -62.11 -2.77 35.52
C LYS A 95 -61.91 -2.18 34.11
N GLN A 96 -62.86 -1.37 33.64
CA GLN A 96 -62.69 -0.31 32.65
C GLN A 96 -61.98 0.96 33.19
N LEU A 97 -61.09 0.92 34.19
CA LEU A 97 -60.22 2.06 34.60
C LEU A 97 -59.18 2.44 33.52
N ILE A 98 -59.39 1.94 32.32
CA ILE A 98 -58.73 2.36 31.11
C ILE A 98 -59.66 3.29 30.28
N SER A 99 -60.84 3.63 30.77
CA SER A 99 -61.93 4.24 29.97
C SER A 99 -61.63 5.61 29.37
N SER A 100 -60.68 6.40 29.89
CA SER A 100 -60.30 7.67 29.25
C SER A 100 -59.13 7.55 28.27
N SER A 101 -58.30 6.51 28.37
CA SER A 101 -57.05 6.41 27.59
C SER A 101 -56.93 5.15 26.73
N LEU A 102 -57.52 4.01 27.12
CA LEU A 102 -57.62 2.80 26.29
C LEU A 102 -59.01 2.15 26.44
N ASP A 103 -59.73 2.06 25.34
CA ASP A 103 -60.97 1.29 25.28
C ASP A 103 -60.65 -0.14 24.84
N THR A 104 -60.70 -1.07 25.78
CA THR A 104 -60.45 -2.50 25.54
C THR A 104 -61.55 -3.18 24.74
N GLN A 105 -62.76 -2.62 24.72
CA GLN A 105 -63.88 -3.16 23.97
C GLN A 105 -63.77 -2.78 22.49
N SER A 106 -63.44 -1.52 22.18
CA SER A 106 -63.22 -1.06 20.79
C SER A 106 -61.79 -1.25 20.29
N LYS A 107 -60.85 -1.63 21.17
CA LYS A 107 -59.40 -1.79 20.88
C LYS A 107 -58.74 -0.48 20.44
N LEU A 108 -59.18 0.63 21.00
CA LEU A 108 -58.67 1.98 20.68
C LEU A 108 -57.84 2.56 21.83
N ILE A 109 -56.84 3.36 21.46
CA ILE A 109 -56.17 4.28 22.38
C ILE A 109 -56.90 5.62 22.25
N LEU A 110 -57.61 6.02 23.30
CA LEU A 110 -58.50 7.19 23.30
C LEU A 110 -57.79 8.51 23.62
N GLY A 111 -56.56 8.44 24.15
CA GLY A 111 -55.76 9.62 24.50
C GLY A 111 -54.29 9.27 24.79
N GLU A 112 -53.48 10.30 25.03
CA GLU A 112 -52.08 10.11 25.43
C GLU A 112 -51.98 9.32 26.75
N PHE A 113 -50.95 8.49 26.86
CA PHE A 113 -50.64 7.72 28.06
C PHE A 113 -49.19 7.95 28.45
N THR A 114 -48.99 8.55 29.63
CA THR A 114 -47.65 8.80 30.17
C THR A 114 -47.32 7.72 31.19
N PHE A 115 -46.27 6.94 30.92
CA PHE A 115 -45.70 6.04 31.92
C PHE A 115 -45.08 6.86 33.06
N SER A 116 -45.36 6.50 34.31
CA SER A 116 -44.61 7.02 35.46
C SER A 116 -43.20 6.43 35.50
N GLY A 117 -42.39 6.68 36.53
CA GLY A 117 -41.03 6.14 36.66
C GLY A 117 -40.90 4.61 36.60
N SER A 118 -42.02 3.88 36.55
CA SER A 118 -42.08 2.44 36.31
C SER A 118 -43.30 2.10 35.44
N GLY A 119 -43.17 1.10 34.57
CA GLY A 119 -44.24 0.63 33.69
C GLY A 119 -43.77 0.53 32.24
N ALA A 120 -44.31 -0.44 31.52
CA ALA A 120 -44.08 -0.61 30.09
C ALA A 120 -45.30 -1.26 29.45
N LEU A 121 -45.62 -0.85 28.21
CA LEU A 121 -46.44 -1.66 27.33
C LEU A 121 -45.52 -2.74 26.74
N ALA A 122 -45.79 -4.00 27.06
CA ALA A 122 -45.01 -5.13 26.56
C ALA A 122 -45.87 -6.02 25.65
N ILE A 123 -45.50 -6.11 24.38
CA ILE A 123 -46.06 -7.05 23.40
C ILE A 123 -45.03 -8.16 23.26
N LYS A 124 -45.13 -9.19 24.09
CA LYS A 124 -44.11 -10.23 24.24
C LYS A 124 -44.68 -11.62 24.03
N THR A 125 -43.89 -12.51 23.44
CA THR A 125 -44.19 -13.95 23.40
C THR A 125 -43.66 -14.64 24.65
N ASP A 126 -42.54 -14.14 25.19
CA ASP A 126 -41.90 -14.61 26.42
C ASP A 126 -41.05 -13.50 27.06
N ALA A 127 -40.25 -13.80 28.08
CA ALA A 127 -39.43 -12.80 28.78
C ALA A 127 -38.29 -12.22 27.91
N SER A 128 -37.92 -12.91 26.83
CA SER A 128 -36.75 -12.66 25.98
C SER A 128 -37.11 -12.20 24.57
N ASN A 129 -38.38 -12.29 24.17
CA ASN A 129 -38.86 -11.99 22.83
C ASN A 129 -40.07 -11.04 22.88
N GLY A 130 -40.00 -9.91 22.17
CA GLY A 130 -41.11 -8.96 22.12
C GLY A 130 -40.72 -7.52 21.83
N LEU A 131 -41.69 -6.63 22.01
CA LEU A 131 -41.57 -5.17 21.95
C LEU A 131 -41.96 -4.58 23.31
N TRP A 132 -41.15 -3.68 23.84
CA TRP A 132 -41.39 -2.92 25.06
C TRP A 132 -41.41 -1.43 24.72
N ILE A 133 -42.42 -0.72 25.20
CA ILE A 133 -42.51 0.74 25.15
C ILE A 133 -42.58 1.22 26.59
N SER A 134 -41.62 2.04 27.01
CA SER A 134 -41.42 2.43 28.42
C SER A 134 -40.83 3.85 28.50
N PRO A 135 -40.70 4.45 29.71
CA PRO A 135 -39.98 5.71 29.88
C PRO A 135 -38.53 5.68 29.38
N THR A 136 -37.91 4.50 29.36
CA THR A 136 -36.52 4.33 28.88
C THR A 136 -36.41 4.23 27.36
N GLY A 137 -37.55 4.23 26.65
CA GLY A 137 -37.61 4.16 25.20
C GLY A 137 -38.41 2.97 24.65
N ILE A 138 -38.17 2.68 23.38
CA ILE A 138 -38.74 1.55 22.63
C ILE A 138 -37.65 0.49 22.49
N LEU A 139 -37.93 -0.76 22.87
CA LEU A 139 -36.99 -1.87 22.77
C LEU A 139 -37.66 -3.07 22.11
N ALA A 140 -37.09 -3.59 21.04
CA ALA A 140 -37.44 -4.89 20.48
C ALA A 140 -36.34 -5.90 20.79
N LYS A 141 -36.72 -7.09 21.29
CA LYS A 141 -35.78 -8.16 21.62
C LYS A 141 -36.12 -9.45 20.88
N LYS A 142 -35.07 -10.21 20.54
CA LYS A 142 -35.14 -11.59 20.05
C LYS A 142 -34.12 -12.42 20.82
N ALA A 143 -34.58 -13.49 21.48
CA ALA A 143 -33.76 -14.36 22.33
C ALA A 143 -32.92 -13.58 23.38
N GLY A 144 -33.50 -12.50 23.93
CA GLY A 144 -32.89 -11.67 24.97
C GLY A 144 -32.01 -10.54 24.45
N ALA A 145 -31.54 -10.62 23.20
CA ALA A 145 -30.75 -9.57 22.57
C ALA A 145 -31.64 -8.46 21.98
N THR A 146 -31.24 -7.21 22.16
CA THR A 146 -31.91 -6.05 21.56
C THR A 146 -31.64 -6.00 20.05
N THR A 147 -32.68 -6.09 19.24
CA THR A 147 -32.58 -6.02 17.76
C THR A 147 -32.93 -4.64 17.22
N PHE A 148 -33.74 -3.88 17.95
CA PHE A 148 -34.06 -2.49 17.67
C PHE A 148 -34.27 -1.75 18.98
N ALA A 149 -33.74 -0.53 19.09
CA ALA A 149 -34.06 0.35 20.20
C ALA A 149 -34.12 1.81 19.75
N ILE A 150 -34.98 2.60 20.39
CA ILE A 150 -34.91 4.06 20.45
C ILE A 150 -34.86 4.41 21.93
N ASP A 151 -33.77 5.01 22.38
CA ASP A 151 -33.64 5.42 23.78
C ASP A 151 -34.40 6.74 24.07
N SER A 152 -34.38 7.18 25.33
CA SER A 152 -35.03 8.44 25.75
C SER A 152 -34.41 9.71 25.16
N ALA A 153 -33.20 9.63 24.60
CA ALA A 153 -32.54 10.73 23.88
C ALA A 153 -32.83 10.71 22.37
N GLY A 154 -33.55 9.69 21.88
CA GLY A 154 -33.88 9.51 20.47
C GLY A 154 -32.82 8.76 19.67
N ASN A 155 -31.79 8.19 20.31
CA ASN A 155 -30.79 7.40 19.61
C ASN A 155 -31.38 6.07 19.17
N ALA A 156 -31.40 5.83 17.87
CA ALA A 156 -31.84 4.57 17.30
C ALA A 156 -30.67 3.59 17.17
N THR A 157 -30.83 2.37 17.68
CA THR A 157 -29.91 1.26 17.46
C THR A 157 -30.64 0.15 16.73
N PHE A 158 -30.05 -0.39 15.67
CA PHE A 158 -30.57 -1.55 14.96
C PHE A 158 -29.48 -2.62 14.84
N SER A 159 -29.80 -3.82 15.30
CA SER A 159 -28.93 -5.00 15.23
C SER A 159 -29.61 -6.04 14.35
N GLY A 160 -29.24 -6.04 13.06
CA GLY A 160 -29.79 -6.96 12.06
C GLY A 160 -29.58 -6.48 10.62
N THR A 161 -30.40 -6.97 9.69
CA THR A 161 -30.41 -6.58 8.27
C THR A 161 -31.40 -5.44 8.02
N ILE A 162 -30.93 -4.32 7.45
CA ILE A 162 -31.78 -3.22 6.98
C ILE A 162 -32.09 -3.47 5.51
N SER A 163 -33.31 -3.89 5.19
CA SER A 163 -33.80 -4.03 3.81
C SER A 163 -34.66 -2.83 3.43
N ALA A 164 -34.04 -1.65 3.35
CA ALA A 164 -34.72 -0.40 2.99
C ALA A 164 -34.38 0.01 1.54
N ALA A 165 -35.33 0.65 0.86
CA ALA A 165 -35.09 1.21 -0.47
C ALA A 165 -34.14 2.42 -0.42
N THR A 166 -34.14 3.16 0.69
CA THR A 166 -33.29 4.35 0.89
C THR A 166 -32.85 4.43 2.35
N MET A 167 -31.56 4.70 2.58
CA MET A 167 -31.03 5.12 3.88
C MET A 167 -30.49 6.55 3.72
N ASN A 168 -31.10 7.51 4.42
CA ASN A 168 -30.61 8.89 4.45
C ASN A 168 -29.88 9.11 5.78
N GLY A 169 -28.57 8.97 5.79
CA GLY A 169 -27.72 9.15 6.97
C GLY A 169 -26.48 9.95 6.62
N GLY A 170 -26.03 10.82 7.53
CA GLY A 170 -24.86 11.68 7.29
C GLY A 170 -23.55 10.89 7.22
N SER A 171 -23.26 10.07 8.22
CA SER A 171 -22.04 9.25 8.29
C SER A 171 -22.39 7.78 8.50
N ILE A 172 -21.79 6.89 7.70
CA ILE A 172 -21.93 5.44 7.82
C ILE A 172 -20.61 4.89 8.36
N ASN A 173 -20.53 4.72 9.68
CA ASN A 173 -19.38 4.09 10.33
C ASN A 173 -19.60 2.58 10.38
N GLY A 174 -19.18 1.87 9.34
CA GLY A 174 -19.22 0.41 9.25
C GLY A 174 -17.84 -0.18 8.98
N GLY A 175 -17.65 -1.46 9.30
CA GLY A 175 -16.42 -2.18 8.93
C GLY A 175 -16.33 -2.35 7.42
N THR A 176 -16.88 -3.45 6.90
CA THR A 176 -16.91 -3.72 5.47
C THR A 176 -18.22 -3.22 4.85
N ILE A 177 -18.14 -2.25 3.94
CA ILE A 177 -19.27 -1.84 3.10
C ILE A 177 -19.16 -2.61 1.78
N THR A 178 -20.06 -3.58 1.57
CA THR A 178 -20.14 -4.31 0.30
C THR A 178 -21.35 -3.81 -0.48
N GLY A 179 -21.13 -3.17 -1.62
CA GLY A 179 -22.19 -2.70 -2.51
C GLY A 179 -21.80 -2.92 -3.96
N ALA A 180 -22.76 -3.33 -4.79
CA ALA A 180 -22.53 -3.43 -6.23
C ALA A 180 -22.30 -2.05 -6.88
N TYR A 181 -22.81 -0.99 -6.23
CA TYR A 181 -22.80 0.37 -6.74
C TYR A 181 -22.86 1.39 -5.59
N ILE A 182 -21.74 2.06 -5.29
CA ILE A 182 -21.69 3.19 -4.34
C ILE A 182 -21.27 4.42 -5.14
N GLN A 183 -22.09 5.48 -5.18
CA GLN A 183 -21.80 6.71 -5.91
C GLN A 183 -21.95 7.95 -5.03
N THR A 184 -21.07 8.95 -5.22
CA THR A 184 -21.13 10.21 -4.44
C THR A 184 -22.15 11.22 -4.98
N ALA A 185 -22.51 11.14 -6.27
CA ALA A 185 -23.55 11.98 -6.89
C ALA A 185 -24.17 11.24 -8.09
N ALA A 186 -25.40 11.63 -8.47
CA ALA A 186 -26.11 11.02 -9.61
C ALA A 186 -25.52 11.43 -10.97
N THR A 187 -25.05 12.67 -11.09
CA THR A 187 -24.46 13.25 -12.31
C THR A 187 -23.28 14.17 -11.96
N GLY A 188 -22.56 14.67 -12.97
CA GLY A 188 -21.44 15.60 -12.76
C GLY A 188 -20.20 14.93 -12.18
N ALA A 189 -19.51 15.65 -11.29
CA ALA A 189 -18.35 15.14 -10.57
C ALA A 189 -18.76 14.07 -9.54
N ARG A 190 -18.28 12.83 -9.74
CA ARG A 190 -18.64 11.71 -8.87
C ARG A 190 -17.56 10.64 -8.84
N VAL A 191 -17.49 9.92 -7.72
CA VAL A 191 -16.73 8.68 -7.57
C VAL A 191 -17.74 7.54 -7.47
N ILE A 192 -17.50 6.45 -8.20
CA ILE A 192 -18.36 5.26 -8.21
C ILE A 192 -17.52 4.03 -7.83
N LEU A 193 -17.83 3.34 -6.74
CA LEU A 193 -17.39 1.96 -6.53
C LEU A 193 -18.37 1.04 -7.25
N SER A 194 -17.90 0.48 -8.36
CA SER A 194 -18.52 -0.63 -9.08
C SER A 194 -17.92 -1.95 -8.58
N GLY A 195 -18.65 -3.07 -8.73
CA GLY A 195 -18.23 -4.38 -8.21
C GLY A 195 -16.82 -4.84 -8.59
N THR A 196 -16.19 -4.26 -9.61
CA THR A 196 -14.81 -4.56 -10.02
C THR A 196 -13.86 -3.35 -10.03
N GLN A 197 -14.33 -2.11 -9.80
CA GLN A 197 -13.52 -0.91 -10.02
C GLN A 197 -14.05 0.33 -9.30
N ILE A 198 -13.15 1.25 -8.96
CA ILE A 198 -13.48 2.63 -8.55
C ILE A 198 -13.38 3.52 -9.78
N LEU A 199 -14.45 4.17 -10.19
CA LEU A 199 -14.52 5.07 -11.34
C LEU A 199 -14.54 6.52 -10.89
N PHE A 200 -13.84 7.39 -11.61
CA PHE A 200 -13.80 8.83 -11.38
C PHE A 200 -14.43 9.57 -12.55
N TYR A 201 -15.39 10.45 -12.27
CA TYR A 201 -16.04 11.32 -13.23
C TYR A 201 -15.90 12.79 -12.83
N VAL A 202 -15.74 13.67 -13.83
CA VAL A 202 -15.76 15.12 -13.67
C VAL A 202 -16.66 15.68 -14.76
N ASP A 203 -17.65 16.50 -14.40
CA ASP A 203 -18.64 17.09 -15.31
C ASP A 203 -19.40 16.09 -16.18
N GLY A 204 -19.57 14.85 -15.70
CA GLY A 204 -20.26 13.78 -16.43
C GLY A 204 -19.32 12.89 -17.26
N ASP A 205 -18.11 13.36 -17.56
CA ASP A 205 -17.11 12.62 -18.34
C ASP A 205 -16.29 11.68 -17.46
N TYR A 206 -16.01 10.48 -17.99
CA TYR A 206 -15.11 9.53 -17.36
C TYR A 206 -13.65 10.03 -17.39
N LYS A 207 -12.95 9.97 -16.26
CA LYS A 207 -11.59 10.48 -16.09
C LYS A 207 -10.58 9.41 -15.67
N GLY A 208 -11.02 8.24 -15.22
CA GLY A 208 -10.13 7.12 -14.90
C GLY A 208 -10.75 6.11 -13.92
N SER A 209 -10.01 5.04 -13.65
CA SER A 209 -10.43 3.97 -12.76
C SER A 209 -9.30 3.38 -11.91
N ILE A 210 -9.63 2.83 -10.74
CA ILE A 210 -8.80 1.91 -9.96
C ILE A 210 -9.46 0.54 -10.02
N ALA A 211 -8.76 -0.48 -10.52
CA ALA A 211 -9.26 -1.85 -10.60
C ALA A 211 -8.22 -2.81 -10.03
N PRO A 212 -8.62 -3.91 -9.35
CA PRO A 212 -7.70 -4.95 -8.95
C PRO A 212 -7.23 -5.69 -10.20
N ASP A 213 -5.93 -5.64 -10.45
CA ASP A 213 -5.29 -6.47 -11.46
C ASP A 213 -4.77 -7.76 -10.82
N THR A 214 -4.98 -8.89 -11.50
CA THR A 214 -4.35 -10.17 -11.17
C THR A 214 -2.81 -10.12 -11.21
N ALA A 215 -2.21 -9.08 -11.80
CA ALA A 215 -0.76 -8.92 -11.96
C ALA A 215 -0.09 -7.91 -10.99
N ASN A 216 -0.61 -7.73 -9.77
CA ASN A 216 -0.04 -6.86 -8.71
C ASN A 216 -0.05 -5.34 -8.98
N SER A 217 -0.86 -4.85 -9.93
CA SER A 217 -0.99 -3.41 -10.18
C SER A 217 -2.21 -2.82 -9.45
N MET A 218 -1.99 -1.79 -8.62
CA MET A 218 -3.07 -1.09 -7.91
C MET A 218 -3.81 -0.06 -8.78
N LEU A 219 -3.29 0.29 -9.96
CA LEU A 219 -3.82 1.34 -10.84
C LEU A 219 -3.80 0.84 -12.28
N TYR A 220 -4.97 0.63 -12.87
CA TYR A 220 -5.13 0.17 -14.25
C TYR A 220 -5.58 1.32 -15.16
N SER A 221 -4.85 1.51 -16.27
CA SER A 221 -5.15 2.49 -17.32
C SER A 221 -5.39 1.77 -18.64
N SER A 222 -6.65 1.52 -19.02
CA SER A 222 -6.97 0.87 -20.30
C SER A 222 -6.91 1.80 -21.51
N ALA A 223 -7.01 3.11 -21.32
CA ALA A 223 -6.87 4.11 -22.38
C ALA A 223 -6.64 5.51 -21.76
N SER A 224 -5.43 6.04 -21.84
CA SER A 224 -5.11 7.45 -21.50
C SER A 224 -5.54 7.94 -20.11
N ASN A 225 -5.43 7.12 -19.06
CA ASN A 225 -5.77 7.57 -17.71
C ASN A 225 -4.63 8.39 -17.10
N HIS A 226 -4.97 9.56 -16.58
CA HIS A 226 -4.05 10.45 -15.90
C HIS A 226 -3.90 10.05 -14.43
N LEU A 227 -2.66 9.90 -13.97
CA LEU A 227 -2.36 9.56 -12.58
C LEU A 227 -2.61 10.75 -11.63
N PHE A 228 -2.51 11.98 -12.17
CA PHE A 228 -2.74 13.22 -11.46
C PHE A 228 -3.38 14.24 -12.41
N PHE A 229 -4.43 14.94 -11.99
CA PHE A 229 -4.97 16.08 -12.73
C PHE A 229 -4.32 17.38 -12.20
N GLY A 230 -3.80 18.21 -13.10
CA GLY A 230 -3.52 19.61 -12.76
C GLY A 230 -4.82 20.42 -12.70
N ALA A 231 -4.77 21.61 -12.10
CA ALA A 231 -5.88 22.57 -12.15
C ALA A 231 -6.31 22.80 -13.62
N GLY A 232 -7.62 22.72 -13.89
CA GLY A 232 -8.18 22.90 -15.24
C GLY A 232 -8.18 21.65 -16.14
N GLY A 233 -7.90 20.45 -15.62
CA GLY A 233 -8.02 19.20 -16.38
C GLY A 233 -6.81 18.83 -17.25
N ALA A 234 -5.73 19.63 -17.23
CA ALA A 234 -4.49 19.31 -17.93
C ALA A 234 -3.73 18.19 -17.17
N GLY A 235 -3.79 16.96 -17.68
CA GLY A 235 -3.25 15.77 -17.01
C GLY A 235 -1.76 15.87 -16.66
N LEU A 236 -1.43 15.74 -15.37
CA LEU A 236 -0.13 15.55 -14.69
C LEU A 236 0.97 14.92 -15.54
N ALA A 237 0.75 13.62 -15.65
CA ALA A 237 1.45 12.67 -16.47
C ALA A 237 0.42 11.61 -16.84
N THR A 238 0.62 10.99 -17.99
CA THR A 238 -0.25 9.93 -18.51
C THR A 238 0.57 8.66 -18.54
N LEU A 239 0.10 7.59 -17.91
CA LEU A 239 0.61 6.25 -18.19
C LEU A 239 -0.35 5.61 -19.21
N ASN A 240 0.18 5.28 -20.38
CA ASN A 240 -0.52 4.50 -21.40
C ASN A 240 0.28 3.22 -21.72
N THR A 241 -0.19 2.44 -22.68
CA THR A 241 0.49 1.22 -23.15
C THR A 241 1.91 1.50 -23.66
N ASP A 242 2.18 2.73 -24.08
CA ASP A 242 3.43 3.15 -24.71
C ASP A 242 4.38 3.82 -23.69
N GLY A 243 3.96 3.97 -22.42
CA GLY A 243 4.79 4.41 -21.31
C GLY A 243 4.26 5.64 -20.56
N LEU A 244 5.20 6.37 -19.92
CA LEU A 244 4.93 7.59 -19.16
C LEU A 244 5.10 8.83 -20.06
N THR A 245 4.01 9.54 -20.34
CA THR A 245 4.04 10.85 -21.01
C THR A 245 3.93 11.99 -19.99
N MET A 246 4.91 12.88 -19.95
CA MET A 246 4.84 14.14 -19.20
C MET A 246 4.52 15.29 -20.16
N HIS A 247 3.46 16.04 -19.86
CA HIS A 247 3.07 17.19 -20.68
C HIS A 247 3.99 18.39 -20.43
N GLY A 248 4.10 19.29 -21.42
CA GLY A 248 5.07 20.39 -21.45
C GLY A 248 5.13 21.25 -20.19
N GLY A 249 6.35 21.68 -19.82
CA GLY A 249 6.60 22.50 -18.63
C GLY A 249 6.71 21.73 -17.30
N ARG A 250 6.89 20.40 -17.35
CA ARG A 250 6.99 19.53 -16.17
C ARG A 250 8.26 18.71 -16.20
N SER A 251 8.77 18.34 -15.02
CA SER A 251 10.03 17.61 -14.86
C SER A 251 9.82 16.27 -14.15
N LEU A 252 10.44 15.19 -14.64
CA LEU A 252 10.54 13.92 -13.92
C LEU A 252 11.72 14.01 -12.95
N TYR A 253 11.45 13.94 -11.65
CA TYR A 253 12.50 13.98 -10.64
C TYR A 253 12.70 12.59 -10.03
N LEU A 254 13.81 11.93 -10.36
CA LEU A 254 14.17 10.60 -9.87
C LEU A 254 15.22 10.74 -8.76
N GLN A 255 14.88 10.37 -7.52
CA GLN A 255 15.81 10.38 -6.38
C GLN A 255 16.16 8.95 -5.91
N GLY A 256 17.38 8.77 -5.39
CA GLY A 256 17.78 7.54 -4.69
C GLY A 256 18.29 6.40 -5.59
N GLY A 257 19.20 6.67 -6.53
CA GLY A 257 19.86 5.62 -7.33
C GLY A 257 18.96 4.92 -8.35
N GLN A 258 17.88 5.58 -8.77
CA GLN A 258 16.95 5.07 -9.78
C GLN A 258 17.66 4.87 -11.12
N LYS A 259 17.32 3.78 -11.81
CA LYS A 259 17.84 3.45 -13.13
C LYS A 259 16.73 3.55 -14.16
N ILE A 260 16.94 4.33 -15.21
CA ILE A 260 16.09 4.29 -16.41
C ILE A 260 16.63 3.16 -17.29
N LYS A 261 15.89 2.06 -17.41
CA LYS A 261 16.26 0.89 -18.23
C LYS A 261 15.34 0.80 -19.44
N PHE A 262 15.93 0.82 -20.63
CA PHE A 262 15.23 0.55 -21.87
C PHE A 262 15.27 -0.97 -22.12
N SER A 263 14.12 -1.63 -22.30
CA SER A 263 14.04 -3.08 -22.45
C SER A 263 14.45 -3.57 -23.84
N ASP A 264 14.16 -2.80 -24.90
CA ASP A 264 14.19 -3.30 -26.29
C ASP A 264 15.11 -2.49 -27.23
N GLY A 265 16.16 -1.89 -26.67
CA GLY A 265 17.15 -1.09 -27.40
C GLY A 265 16.99 0.40 -27.11
N PRO A 266 18.08 1.12 -26.82
CA PRO A 266 18.01 2.53 -26.47
C PRO A 266 17.74 3.36 -27.72
N GLU A 267 16.53 3.89 -27.84
CA GLU A 267 16.27 5.03 -28.71
C GLU A 267 15.78 6.18 -27.83
N ILE A 268 16.69 7.08 -27.50
CA ILE A 268 16.29 8.41 -27.04
C ILE A 268 16.07 9.23 -28.30
N VAL A 269 14.83 9.25 -28.78
CA VAL A 269 14.44 10.09 -29.92
C VAL A 269 14.29 11.51 -29.40
N ASP A 270 15.35 12.28 -29.50
CA ASP A 270 15.28 13.72 -29.29
C ASP A 270 14.68 14.38 -30.54
N VAL A 271 13.49 14.98 -30.39
CA VAL A 271 12.78 15.74 -31.43
C VAL A 271 13.07 17.25 -31.39
N GLY A 272 14.09 17.71 -30.65
CA GLY A 272 14.56 19.11 -30.71
C GLY A 272 15.05 19.74 -29.41
N TYR A 273 15.34 18.97 -28.36
CA TYR A 273 15.79 19.40 -27.04
C TYR A 273 16.97 18.56 -26.52
N ALA A 274 18.12 19.19 -26.29
CA ALA A 274 19.31 18.51 -25.79
C ALA A 274 19.09 17.78 -24.44
N LEU A 275 19.62 16.56 -24.34
CA LEU A 275 19.85 15.91 -23.04
C LEU A 275 20.99 16.64 -22.32
N GLN A 276 20.65 17.42 -21.28
CA GLN A 276 21.65 18.05 -20.42
C GLN A 276 21.97 17.15 -19.23
N PHE A 277 23.23 16.73 -19.13
CA PHE A 277 23.75 16.04 -17.96
C PHE A 277 24.50 17.06 -17.08
N ASN A 278 24.22 17.09 -15.78
CA ASN A 278 24.95 17.93 -14.83
C ASN A 278 26.33 17.37 -14.45
N THR A 279 26.62 16.14 -14.90
CA THR A 279 27.86 15.40 -14.66
C THR A 279 28.25 14.61 -15.90
N ASP A 280 29.36 13.87 -15.83
CA ASP A 280 29.88 13.05 -16.92
C ASP A 280 28.88 11.95 -17.35
N LEU A 281 28.82 11.71 -18.66
CA LEU A 281 28.18 10.53 -19.25
C LEU A 281 29.21 9.39 -19.30
N ILE A 282 29.20 8.52 -18.29
CA ILE A 282 30.18 7.44 -18.13
C ILE A 282 29.53 6.09 -18.47
N PRO A 283 30.15 5.23 -19.30
CA PRO A 283 29.66 3.87 -19.50
C PRO A 283 29.70 3.07 -18.18
N SER A 284 28.81 2.10 -18.03
CA SER A 284 28.71 1.29 -16.81
C SER A 284 29.89 0.34 -16.55
N SER A 285 30.81 0.21 -17.50
CA SER A 285 32.02 -0.61 -17.42
C SER A 285 33.14 0.03 -18.24
N ASP A 286 34.36 0.00 -17.71
CA ASP A 286 35.57 0.43 -18.42
C ASP A 286 35.83 -0.48 -19.63
N GLU A 287 36.20 0.11 -20.77
CA GLU A 287 36.46 -0.53 -22.08
C GLU A 287 35.36 -1.47 -22.64
N GLY A 288 34.23 -1.64 -21.96
CA GLY A 288 33.19 -2.60 -22.35
C GLY A 288 32.14 -2.07 -23.33
N ARG A 289 32.21 -0.79 -23.72
CA ARG A 289 31.17 -0.12 -24.52
C ARG A 289 31.79 0.80 -25.57
N ASN A 290 31.23 0.73 -26.79
CA ASN A 290 31.57 1.65 -27.88
C ASN A 290 30.59 2.82 -27.94
N CYS A 291 31.08 4.01 -28.25
CA CYS A 291 30.24 5.12 -28.68
C CYS A 291 29.83 4.92 -30.15
N GLY A 292 28.77 4.15 -30.36
CA GLY A 292 28.23 3.80 -31.69
C GLY A 292 28.63 2.40 -32.18
N THR A 293 28.14 2.03 -33.36
CA THR A 293 28.47 0.77 -34.05
C THR A 293 28.74 1.03 -35.53
N ALA A 294 29.23 0.02 -36.28
CA ALA A 294 29.47 0.17 -37.71
C ALA A 294 28.21 0.60 -38.49
N ALA A 295 27.01 0.16 -38.06
CA ALA A 295 25.73 0.50 -38.67
C ALA A 295 25.09 1.77 -38.09
N ARG A 296 25.56 2.25 -36.93
CA ARG A 296 25.01 3.42 -36.22
C ARG A 296 26.16 4.28 -35.71
N LYS A 297 26.71 5.08 -36.61
CA LYS A 297 27.86 5.95 -36.35
C LYS A 297 27.39 7.30 -35.84
N TRP A 298 28.21 7.95 -35.03
CA TRP A 298 28.06 9.37 -34.75
C TRP A 298 28.46 10.15 -36.00
N ASN A 299 27.53 10.92 -36.55
CA ASN A 299 27.80 11.76 -37.71
C ASN A 299 28.69 12.95 -37.33
N GLU A 300 28.52 13.47 -36.12
CA GLU A 300 29.27 14.61 -35.60
C GLU A 300 29.42 14.48 -34.08
N VAL A 301 30.64 14.73 -33.59
CA VAL A 301 30.94 14.84 -32.15
C VAL A 301 31.65 16.17 -31.95
N ARG A 302 31.01 17.09 -31.22
CA ARG A 302 31.62 18.37 -30.83
C ARG A 302 32.00 18.29 -29.37
N ALA A 303 33.26 18.57 -29.07
CA ALA A 303 33.76 18.69 -27.71
C ALA A 303 34.62 19.95 -27.62
N ASP A 304 34.50 20.69 -26.54
CA ASP A 304 35.40 21.83 -26.25
C ASP A 304 36.82 21.33 -25.98
N LYS A 305 36.93 20.17 -25.33
CA LYS A 305 38.21 19.51 -25.05
C LYS A 305 38.10 18.01 -25.33
N PHE A 306 38.98 17.50 -26.18
CA PHE A 306 39.20 16.06 -26.33
C PHE A 306 40.27 15.62 -25.32
N TRP A 307 39.88 14.74 -24.40
CA TRP A 307 40.84 14.09 -23.51
C TRP A 307 40.88 12.60 -23.84
N GLN A 308 41.97 12.16 -24.47
CA GLN A 308 42.28 10.75 -24.64
C GLN A 308 43.30 10.35 -23.58
N SER A 309 42.84 9.83 -22.44
CA SER A 309 43.71 9.15 -21.48
C SER A 309 43.51 7.66 -21.64
N SER A 310 44.32 7.01 -22.47
CA SER A 310 44.52 5.58 -22.31
C SER A 310 45.28 5.37 -21.00
N ASN A 311 44.64 4.72 -20.02
CA ASN A 311 45.29 4.32 -18.77
C ASN A 311 46.29 3.16 -18.97
N THR A 312 46.71 2.93 -20.22
CA THR A 312 47.59 1.83 -20.65
C THR A 312 48.89 2.31 -21.31
N ASN A 313 49.29 3.56 -21.10
CA ASN A 313 50.69 4.01 -21.32
C ASN A 313 51.68 3.46 -20.27
N GLY A 314 51.32 2.41 -19.53
CA GLY A 314 52.26 1.62 -18.76
C GLY A 314 53.07 0.73 -19.70
N SER A 315 54.20 1.24 -20.21
CA SER A 315 55.46 0.64 -20.70
C SER A 315 55.57 -0.80 -21.25
N ARG A 316 54.54 -1.65 -21.25
CA ARG A 316 54.58 -3.06 -21.65
C ARG A 316 53.93 -3.37 -23.00
N GLN A 317 53.24 -2.41 -23.63
CA GLN A 317 52.69 -2.58 -24.99
C GLN A 317 53.35 -1.69 -26.04
N VAL A 318 54.35 -0.90 -25.66
CA VAL A 318 55.09 -0.02 -26.58
C VAL A 318 56.53 -0.53 -26.72
N HIS A 319 56.72 -1.79 -27.10
CA HIS A 319 58.05 -2.38 -27.37
C HIS A 319 58.64 -1.97 -28.73
N ASP A 320 57.96 -1.06 -29.42
CA ASP A 320 58.02 -0.95 -30.87
C ASP A 320 58.52 0.43 -31.36
N PHE A 321 58.60 1.42 -30.47
CA PHE A 321 58.94 2.80 -30.86
C PHE A 321 60.44 3.18 -30.77
N ALA A 322 61.33 2.27 -30.37
CA ALA A 322 62.73 2.63 -30.07
C ALA A 322 63.67 2.72 -31.29
N TYR A 323 63.27 2.24 -32.48
CA TYR A 323 64.24 1.99 -33.56
C TYR A 323 64.48 3.15 -34.52
N ILE A 324 63.59 4.15 -34.58
CA ILE A 324 63.75 5.30 -35.50
C ILE A 324 64.51 6.48 -34.86
N GLU A 325 64.44 6.66 -33.53
CA GLU A 325 65.08 7.81 -32.87
C GLU A 325 66.61 7.68 -32.67
N MET A 326 67.18 6.48 -32.77
CA MET A 326 68.62 6.27 -32.45
C MET A 326 69.60 6.51 -33.62
N GLY A 327 69.14 6.98 -34.79
CA GLY A 327 70.04 7.32 -35.92
C GLY A 327 70.81 6.12 -36.50
N LEU A 328 70.28 4.89 -36.33
CA LEU A 328 70.96 3.62 -36.62
C LEU A 328 71.07 3.27 -38.12
N LEU A 329 70.43 4.06 -39.00
CA LEU A 329 70.44 3.84 -40.45
C LEU A 329 71.11 5.02 -41.16
N ASP A 330 71.97 4.72 -42.14
CA ASP A 330 72.64 5.73 -42.98
C ASP A 330 71.58 6.66 -43.62
N PRO A 331 71.67 7.99 -43.41
CA PRO A 331 70.76 8.95 -44.01
C PRO A 331 70.65 8.81 -45.54
N ALA A 332 71.73 8.42 -46.23
CA ALA A 332 71.71 8.19 -47.68
C ALA A 332 70.87 6.96 -48.07
N PHE A 333 70.88 5.92 -47.23
CA PHE A 333 70.05 4.73 -47.42
C PHE A 333 68.56 5.04 -47.22
N LEU A 334 68.22 5.76 -46.15
CA LEU A 334 66.84 6.22 -45.88
C LEU A 334 66.29 7.07 -47.04
N LYS A 335 67.10 8.01 -47.54
CA LYS A 335 66.73 8.88 -48.68
C LYS A 335 66.53 8.09 -49.98
N LYS A 336 67.25 6.98 -50.16
CA LYS A 336 67.13 6.10 -51.34
C LYS A 336 65.85 5.26 -51.28
N ILE A 337 65.43 4.81 -50.08
CA ILE A 337 64.18 4.05 -49.88
C ILE A 337 62.95 4.95 -50.03
N GLN A 338 62.96 6.14 -49.41
CA GLN A 338 61.88 7.12 -49.56
C GLN A 338 61.67 7.54 -51.02
N LYS A 339 62.74 7.65 -51.81
CA LYS A 339 62.64 8.01 -53.23
C LYS A 339 62.07 6.89 -54.10
N LYS A 340 62.25 5.62 -53.72
CA LYS A 340 61.82 4.46 -54.49
C LYS A 340 60.33 4.14 -54.27
N ASN A 341 59.79 4.44 -53.09
CA ASN A 341 58.40 4.16 -52.73
C ASN A 341 57.64 5.47 -52.45
N LYS A 342 57.15 6.13 -53.51
CA LYS A 342 56.30 7.32 -53.36
C LYS A 342 55.00 6.94 -52.63
N GLY A 343 54.77 7.53 -51.45
CA GLY A 343 53.48 7.42 -50.74
C GLY A 343 53.52 6.73 -49.37
N MET A 344 54.68 6.31 -48.85
CA MET A 344 54.75 5.78 -47.49
C MET A 344 54.64 6.91 -46.45
N GLN A 345 53.55 6.91 -45.67
CA GLN A 345 53.40 7.74 -44.47
C GLN A 345 53.86 6.94 -43.24
N MET A 346 54.58 7.58 -42.32
CA MET A 346 54.92 6.95 -41.05
C MET A 346 53.66 6.83 -40.19
N ALA A 347 53.10 5.63 -40.08
CA ALA A 347 52.11 5.30 -39.07
C ALA A 347 52.84 4.61 -37.91
N ASN A 348 52.70 5.13 -36.69
CA ASN A 348 53.24 4.54 -35.47
C ASN A 348 54.75 4.26 -35.47
N GLY A 349 55.57 5.15 -36.05
CA GLY A 349 57.03 5.03 -35.94
C GLY A 349 57.65 3.88 -36.72
N TYR A 350 56.94 3.33 -37.72
CA TYR A 350 57.46 2.30 -38.62
C TYR A 350 57.36 2.70 -40.09
N MET A 351 58.32 2.21 -40.91
CA MET A 351 58.13 2.08 -42.35
C MET A 351 57.82 0.62 -42.65
N GLU A 352 56.56 0.34 -42.97
CA GLU A 352 56.10 -0.99 -43.38
C GLU A 352 56.88 -1.41 -44.66
N GLY A 353 57.53 -2.58 -44.63
CA GLY A 353 58.31 -3.12 -45.76
C GLY A 353 59.81 -2.83 -45.77
N LEU A 354 60.40 -2.30 -44.69
CA LEU A 354 61.85 -2.13 -44.57
C LEU A 354 62.57 -3.47 -44.30
N VAL A 355 62.96 -4.18 -45.37
CA VAL A 355 63.84 -5.36 -45.24
C VAL A 355 65.29 -4.89 -45.17
N LEU A 356 65.92 -5.05 -44.00
CA LEU A 356 67.36 -4.84 -43.85
C LEU A 356 68.14 -5.98 -44.53
N PRO A 357 69.36 -5.74 -45.04
CA PRO A 357 70.07 -6.69 -45.91
C PRO A 357 70.65 -7.91 -45.18
N PHE A 358 70.32 -8.12 -43.90
CA PHE A 358 70.88 -9.20 -43.10
C PHE A 358 69.99 -10.44 -43.15
N LYS A 359 70.59 -11.63 -43.24
CA LYS A 359 69.84 -12.89 -43.12
C LYS A 359 69.62 -13.21 -41.65
N LYS A 360 68.55 -13.92 -41.30
CA LYS A 360 68.31 -14.47 -39.95
C LYS A 360 69.58 -15.14 -39.40
N GLY A 361 69.95 -14.79 -38.18
CA GLY A 361 71.14 -15.31 -37.51
C GLY A 361 72.47 -14.64 -37.92
N THR A 362 72.45 -13.63 -38.80
CA THR A 362 73.67 -12.87 -39.11
C THR A 362 74.15 -12.18 -37.85
N VAL A 363 75.38 -12.47 -37.42
CA VAL A 363 76.04 -11.77 -36.32
C VAL A 363 76.49 -10.41 -36.84
N LEU A 364 76.06 -9.35 -36.19
CA LEU A 364 76.29 -7.98 -36.60
C LEU A 364 77.33 -7.35 -35.66
N LYS A 365 78.18 -6.46 -36.17
CA LYS A 365 79.12 -5.63 -35.42
C LYS A 365 78.88 -4.16 -35.71
N TRP A 366 79.42 -3.29 -34.86
CA TRP A 366 79.50 -1.87 -35.15
C TRP A 366 80.72 -1.57 -36.02
N GLY A 367 80.50 -1.00 -37.21
CA GLY A 367 81.55 -0.51 -38.10
C GLY A 367 81.57 1.02 -38.17
N ASN A 368 82.50 1.57 -38.93
CA ASN A 368 82.60 3.02 -39.18
C ASN A 368 81.39 3.62 -39.92
N LYS A 369 80.53 2.80 -40.52
CA LYS A 369 79.32 3.18 -41.25
C LYS A 369 78.03 2.68 -40.59
N GLY A 370 78.09 2.32 -39.30
CA GLY A 370 76.98 1.75 -38.56
C GLY A 370 77.01 0.22 -38.52
N LEU A 371 75.84 -0.39 -38.39
CA LEU A 371 75.71 -1.83 -38.22
C LEU A 371 76.10 -2.59 -39.50
N MET A 372 76.93 -3.62 -39.38
CA MET A 372 77.35 -4.46 -40.51
C MET A 372 77.58 -5.91 -40.08
N ALA A 373 77.61 -6.84 -41.04
CA ALA A 373 77.92 -8.24 -40.75
C ALA A 373 79.34 -8.38 -40.16
N SER A 374 79.46 -9.23 -39.14
CA SER A 374 80.74 -9.67 -38.61
C SER A 374 81.48 -10.51 -39.65
N ILE A 375 82.76 -10.20 -39.87
CA ILE A 375 83.61 -10.81 -40.91
C ILE A 375 84.89 -11.43 -40.35
N GLN A 376 85.22 -11.18 -39.09
CA GLN A 376 86.40 -11.71 -38.40
C GLN A 376 86.02 -12.36 -37.07
N LYS A 377 86.73 -13.40 -36.65
CA LYS A 377 86.50 -14.04 -35.33
C LYS A 377 86.74 -13.10 -34.14
N SER A 378 87.52 -12.05 -34.34
CA SER A 378 87.81 -11.00 -33.34
C SER A 378 86.77 -9.89 -33.30
N ASP A 379 85.76 -9.92 -34.18
CA ASP A 379 84.74 -8.88 -34.24
C ASP A 379 83.81 -8.93 -33.02
N PHE A 380 83.50 -7.76 -32.47
CA PHE A 380 82.59 -7.63 -31.35
C PHE A 380 81.13 -7.69 -31.85
N ALA A 381 80.43 -8.78 -31.53
CA ALA A 381 79.03 -8.97 -31.88
C ALA A 381 78.15 -8.00 -31.09
N VAL A 382 77.34 -7.21 -31.78
CA VAL A 382 76.48 -6.17 -31.20
C VAL A 382 74.98 -6.45 -31.33
N ALA A 383 74.63 -7.29 -32.30
CA ALA A 383 73.26 -7.70 -32.55
C ALA A 383 73.25 -9.01 -33.35
N ILE A 384 72.12 -9.71 -33.32
CA ILE A 384 71.85 -10.83 -34.23
C ILE A 384 70.61 -10.48 -35.04
N ALA A 385 70.67 -10.64 -36.37
CA ALA A 385 69.52 -10.41 -37.22
C ALA A 385 68.40 -11.44 -36.93
N ASP A 386 67.17 -10.98 -36.77
CA ASP A 386 65.97 -11.80 -36.62
C ASP A 386 65.49 -12.38 -37.97
N GLU A 387 64.30 -12.98 -37.98
CA GLU A 387 63.74 -13.59 -39.19
C GLU A 387 63.35 -12.62 -40.31
N HIS A 388 63.26 -11.33 -40.01
CA HIS A 388 63.02 -10.26 -40.97
C HIS A 388 64.30 -9.50 -41.33
N GLY A 389 65.46 -9.94 -40.81
CA GLY A 389 66.76 -9.28 -41.02
C GLY A 389 66.99 -8.08 -40.11
N LEU A 390 66.11 -7.85 -39.12
CA LEU A 390 66.20 -6.73 -38.19
C LEU A 390 67.17 -7.08 -37.05
N PRO A 391 68.04 -6.15 -36.62
CA PRO A 391 68.99 -6.42 -35.55
C PRO A 391 68.29 -6.54 -34.19
N ILE A 392 68.40 -7.70 -33.56
CA ILE A 392 68.13 -7.88 -32.14
C ILE A 392 69.39 -7.44 -31.39
N VAL A 393 69.36 -6.25 -30.80
CA VAL A 393 70.50 -5.68 -30.07
C VAL A 393 70.76 -6.50 -28.81
N LEU A 394 72.00 -6.98 -28.66
CA LEU A 394 72.41 -7.70 -27.46
C LEU A 394 72.86 -6.68 -26.40
N GLY A 395 72.02 -6.45 -25.39
CA GLY A 395 72.39 -5.81 -24.11
C GLY A 395 73.07 -4.44 -24.19
N ALA A 396 72.39 -3.42 -24.70
CA ALA A 396 72.82 -2.04 -24.54
C ALA A 396 72.27 -1.47 -23.23
N GLU A 397 73.16 -1.22 -22.27
CA GLU A 397 72.79 -0.72 -20.95
C GLU A 397 73.47 0.62 -20.68
N PRO A 398 72.81 1.55 -19.96
CA PRO A 398 73.44 2.79 -19.54
C PRO A 398 74.46 2.52 -18.43
N VAL A 399 75.73 2.82 -18.69
CA VAL A 399 76.83 2.72 -17.70
C VAL A 399 77.31 4.13 -17.35
N ARG A 400 77.62 4.36 -16.07
CA ARG A 400 78.22 5.63 -15.62
C ARG A 400 79.69 5.67 -16.03
N VAL A 401 80.03 6.56 -16.97
CA VAL A 401 81.38 6.68 -17.52
C VAL A 401 81.98 8.04 -17.17
N ILE A 402 83.20 8.06 -16.62
CA ILE A 402 84.02 9.25 -16.40
C ILE A 402 85.02 9.43 -17.55
N GLY A 403 85.35 10.68 -17.89
CA GLY A 403 86.22 10.99 -19.02
C GLY A 403 85.54 10.91 -20.39
N ARG A 404 86.24 11.33 -21.44
CA ARG A 404 85.69 11.31 -22.81
C ARG A 404 85.66 9.88 -23.33
N ALA A 405 84.64 9.55 -24.11
CA ALA A 405 84.53 8.25 -24.78
C ALA A 405 84.09 8.47 -26.22
N LYS A 406 84.66 7.71 -27.15
CA LYS A 406 84.23 7.67 -28.55
C LYS A 406 83.50 6.37 -28.81
N ILE A 407 82.62 6.38 -29.80
CA ILE A 407 81.96 5.16 -30.28
C ILE A 407 83.03 4.12 -30.62
N GLY A 408 82.88 2.92 -30.05
CA GLY A 408 83.79 1.80 -30.22
C GLY A 408 84.92 1.70 -29.19
N ASP A 409 85.17 2.74 -28.38
CA ASP A 409 86.12 2.64 -27.26
C ASP A 409 85.68 1.53 -26.30
N ALA A 410 86.66 0.83 -25.72
CA ALA A 410 86.39 -0.20 -24.72
C ALA A 410 86.07 0.47 -23.39
N ILE A 411 84.99 0.05 -22.75
CA ILE A 411 84.60 0.53 -21.44
C ILE A 411 85.10 -0.46 -20.40
N VAL A 412 85.90 0.03 -19.46
CA VAL A 412 86.53 -0.75 -18.39
C VAL A 412 86.22 -0.12 -17.04
N PRO A 413 86.33 -0.84 -15.91
CA PRO A 413 86.24 -0.24 -14.59
C PRO A 413 87.28 0.88 -14.44
N SER A 414 86.87 2.02 -13.89
CA SER A 414 87.81 3.09 -13.53
C SER A 414 88.31 2.93 -12.10
N ASP A 415 89.33 3.70 -11.72
CA ASP A 415 89.79 3.78 -10.33
C ASP A 415 88.78 4.52 -9.41
N VAL A 416 87.72 5.11 -9.97
CA VAL A 416 86.63 5.74 -9.21
C VAL A 416 85.52 4.72 -8.97
N LYS A 417 85.25 4.43 -7.69
CA LYS A 417 84.26 3.42 -7.27
C LYS A 417 82.90 3.63 -7.95
N GLY A 418 82.44 2.59 -8.66
CA GLY A 418 81.15 2.56 -9.33
C GLY A 418 81.08 3.29 -10.68
N LEU A 419 82.23 3.77 -11.19
CA LEU A 419 82.34 4.39 -12.51
C LEU A 419 83.24 3.55 -13.43
N ALA A 420 82.95 3.62 -14.72
CA ALA A 420 83.78 3.09 -15.77
C ALA A 420 84.53 4.23 -16.50
N CYS A 421 85.58 3.90 -17.25
CA CYS A 421 86.24 4.83 -18.17
C CYS A 421 86.41 4.18 -19.56
N ALA A 422 86.69 5.01 -20.56
CA ALA A 422 86.93 4.55 -21.92
C ALA A 422 88.42 4.42 -22.21
N ILE A 423 88.82 3.33 -22.87
CA ILE A 423 90.15 3.09 -23.42
C ILE A 423 90.05 3.10 -24.94
N GLY A 424 90.95 3.83 -25.58
CA GLY A 424 90.96 4.01 -27.04
C GLY A 424 91.16 2.71 -27.79
N ILE A 425 90.55 2.59 -28.98
CA ILE A 425 90.77 1.46 -29.89
C ILE A 425 92.26 1.40 -30.28
N GLY A 426 93.00 0.42 -29.76
CA GLY A 426 94.41 0.18 -30.05
C GLY A 426 95.37 0.43 -28.88
N GLU A 427 94.88 0.96 -27.76
CA GLU A 427 95.67 1.04 -26.53
C GLU A 427 95.77 -0.33 -25.86
N VAL A 428 96.97 -0.71 -25.41
CA VAL A 428 97.23 -2.00 -24.75
C VAL A 428 96.48 -2.02 -23.42
N MET A 429 95.59 -2.99 -23.24
CA MET A 429 94.82 -3.15 -22.00
C MET A 429 95.66 -3.92 -20.96
N PRO A 430 96.08 -3.30 -19.84
CA PRO A 430 96.77 -4.03 -18.78
C PRO A 430 95.75 -4.84 -17.97
N GLY A 431 95.42 -6.06 -18.42
CA GLY A 431 94.75 -7.09 -17.61
C GLY A 431 93.32 -6.78 -17.09
N GLN A 432 92.68 -5.68 -17.48
CA GLN A 432 91.35 -5.33 -16.99
C GLN A 432 90.22 -6.02 -17.76
N SER A 433 89.14 -6.35 -17.04
CA SER A 433 87.92 -6.90 -17.63
C SER A 433 87.16 -5.80 -18.40
N VAL A 434 86.94 -6.02 -19.70
CA VAL A 434 86.13 -5.11 -20.54
C VAL A 434 84.66 -5.31 -20.21
N ILE A 435 84.00 -4.26 -19.71
CA ILE A 435 82.55 -4.24 -19.44
C ILE A 435 81.79 -4.27 -20.76
N GLY A 436 82.25 -3.51 -21.75
CA GLY A 436 81.55 -3.38 -23.02
C GLY A 436 82.21 -2.41 -23.99
N ARG A 437 81.50 -2.01 -25.04
CA ARG A 437 81.94 -0.94 -25.95
C ARG A 437 80.99 0.25 -25.95
N CYS A 438 81.56 1.44 -26.01
CA CYS A 438 80.83 2.69 -26.05
C CYS A 438 80.00 2.81 -27.34
N LEU A 439 78.71 3.10 -27.23
CA LEU A 439 77.80 3.26 -28.39
C LEU A 439 77.54 4.70 -28.78
N VAL A 440 77.90 5.67 -27.93
CA VAL A 440 77.66 7.10 -28.16
C VAL A 440 78.90 7.93 -27.83
N ASN A 441 79.17 8.96 -28.63
CA ASN A 441 80.29 9.87 -28.32
C ASN A 441 79.97 10.68 -27.06
N LYS A 442 80.85 10.57 -26.06
CA LYS A 442 80.85 11.40 -24.86
C LYS A 442 81.99 12.41 -24.93
N THR A 443 81.63 13.66 -25.22
CA THR A 443 82.59 14.78 -25.37
C THR A 443 82.96 15.41 -24.03
N SER A 444 82.14 15.21 -23.00
CA SER A 444 82.38 15.71 -21.65
C SER A 444 83.40 14.85 -20.88
N SER A 445 84.31 15.50 -20.16
CA SER A 445 85.20 14.81 -19.21
C SER A 445 84.51 14.50 -17.87
N ARG A 446 83.38 15.15 -17.55
CA ARG A 446 82.60 14.90 -16.33
C ARG A 446 81.84 13.59 -16.41
N GLU A 447 81.47 13.01 -15.28
CA GLU A 447 80.63 11.80 -15.22
C GLU A 447 79.30 11.99 -16.00
N SER A 448 78.92 11.00 -16.81
CA SER A 448 77.55 10.89 -17.33
C SER A 448 77.20 9.44 -17.66
N LEU A 449 75.91 9.16 -17.81
CA LEU A 449 75.46 7.91 -18.41
C LEU A 449 75.89 7.89 -19.88
N THR A 450 76.44 6.75 -20.28
CA THR A 450 76.83 6.45 -21.65
C THR A 450 76.23 5.11 -21.99
N MET A 451 75.62 4.98 -23.17
CA MET A 451 75.13 3.68 -23.62
C MET A 451 76.33 2.79 -23.95
N VAL A 452 76.44 1.69 -23.23
CA VAL A 452 77.52 0.71 -23.38
C VAL A 452 76.88 -0.60 -23.73
N MET A 453 77.43 -1.23 -24.76
CA MET A 453 77.05 -2.58 -25.10
C MET A 453 77.81 -3.55 -24.22
N ILE A 454 77.11 -4.13 -23.24
CA ILE A 454 77.72 -5.03 -22.27
C ILE A 454 78.11 -6.34 -22.96
N LYS A 455 79.35 -6.76 -22.75
CA LYS A 455 79.81 -8.07 -23.18
C LYS A 455 79.34 -9.10 -22.15
N PHE A 456 78.35 -9.93 -22.52
CA PHE A 456 78.05 -11.14 -21.76
C PHE A 456 79.13 -12.21 -21.98
#